data_AF-A0A7Y2KKK2-F1
#
_entry.id   AF-A0A7Y2KKK2-F1
#
_cell.length_a   1.000
_cell.length_b   1.000
_cell.length_c   1.000
_cell.angle_alpha   90.00
_cell.angle_beta   90.00
_cell.angle_gamma   90.00
#
_symmetry.space_group_name_H-M   'P 1'
#
loop_
_entity.id
_entity.type
_entity.pdbx_description
1 polymer ?
#
loop_
_entity_poly.entity_id
_entity_poly.type
_entity_poly.pdbx_seq_one_letter_code
_entity_poly.pdbx_strand_id
1 'polypeptide(L)'
;IQAVVTALRSHPAMNASLDEVRGEIVRKKRYDIGMAVDMEDGLVVPVIRDAGEKTIVELAREIERLAEGARNGTLPLSDVSRSTFTVTSIGSIGGLFSYPVINVPEAAILGVHRVVRRPVVRDGQIVPRDMAYLSLSFDHRLIDGGTATRFLNDVILQIESQNAK
;
A
#
# COMPACT_ATOMS: atom_id res chain seq x y z
N ILE A 1 -1.70 2.75 -5.35
CA ILE A 1 -1.88 3.83 -4.34
C ILE A 1 -3.28 4.44 -4.39
N GLN A 2 -3.77 4.95 -5.52
CA GLN A 2 -5.13 5.51 -5.60
C GLN A 2 -6.21 4.54 -5.09
N ALA A 3 -6.17 3.28 -5.55
CA ALA A 3 -7.11 2.25 -5.09
C ALA A 3 -7.07 2.01 -3.57
N VAL A 4 -5.87 2.06 -2.99
CA VAL A 4 -5.64 1.94 -1.54
C VAL A 4 -6.31 3.11 -0.82
N VAL A 5 -6.08 4.35 -1.27
CA VAL A 5 -6.65 5.53 -0.60
C VAL A 5 -8.17 5.54 -0.66
N THR A 6 -8.76 5.18 -1.80
CA THR A 6 -10.22 5.04 -1.91
C THR A 6 -10.75 3.98 -0.95
N ALA A 7 -10.11 2.82 -0.84
CA ALA A 7 -10.50 1.79 0.12
C ALA A 7 -10.33 2.26 1.57
N LEU A 8 -9.26 3.00 1.90
CA LEU A 8 -9.03 3.55 3.25
C LEU A 8 -10.16 4.51 3.67
N ARG A 9 -10.77 5.26 2.73
CA ARG A 9 -11.93 6.12 3.02
C ARG A 9 -13.15 5.31 3.48
N SER A 10 -13.36 4.11 2.94
CA SER A 10 -14.44 3.19 3.32
C SER A 10 -14.12 2.39 4.59
N HIS A 11 -12.83 2.18 4.89
CA HIS A 11 -12.36 1.36 6.01
C HIS A 11 -11.45 2.17 6.95
N PRO A 12 -11.99 3.13 7.72
CA PRO A 12 -11.18 4.06 8.51
C PRO A 12 -10.33 3.40 9.61
N ALA A 13 -10.68 2.17 10.03
CA ALA A 13 -9.86 1.38 10.96
C ALA A 13 -8.49 1.01 10.36
N MET A 14 -8.40 0.88 9.04
CA MET A 14 -7.15 0.62 8.32
C MET A 14 -6.22 1.84 8.31
N ASN A 15 -6.76 3.04 8.57
CA ASN A 15 -6.01 4.31 8.63
C ASN A 15 -5.94 4.84 10.07
N ALA A 16 -5.64 3.95 11.02
CA ALA A 16 -5.56 4.27 12.44
C ALA A 16 -4.18 3.92 13.02
N SER A 17 -4.00 4.20 14.31
CA SER A 17 -2.86 3.75 15.12
C SER A 17 -3.33 3.50 16.55
N LEU A 18 -2.66 2.58 17.26
CA LEU A 18 -2.88 2.34 18.67
C LEU A 18 -1.91 3.21 19.48
N ASP A 19 -2.43 4.12 20.31
CA ASP A 19 -1.66 4.76 21.35
C ASP A 19 -1.72 3.87 22.60
N GLU A 20 -0.67 3.07 22.80
CA GLU A 20 -0.61 2.11 23.91
C GLU A 20 -0.48 2.81 25.28
N VAL A 21 0.14 3.99 25.31
CA VAL A 21 0.33 4.74 26.57
C VAL A 21 -1.01 5.25 27.07
N ARG A 22 -1.85 5.74 26.16
CA ARG A 22 -3.18 6.29 26.49
C ARG A 22 -4.30 5.24 26.41
N GLY A 23 -4.03 4.08 25.81
CA GLY A 23 -5.06 3.08 25.52
C GLY A 23 -6.10 3.57 24.50
N GLU A 24 -5.71 4.47 23.59
CA GLU A 24 -6.62 5.12 22.64
C GLU A 24 -6.36 4.68 21.20
N ILE A 25 -7.42 4.57 20.40
CA ILE A 25 -7.32 4.38 18.95
C ILE A 25 -7.34 5.75 18.26
N VAL A 26 -6.23 6.12 17.63
CA VAL A 26 -6.10 7.38 16.91
C VAL A 26 -6.46 7.18 15.43
N ARG A 27 -7.64 7.66 15.04
CA ARG A 27 -8.08 7.64 13.63
C ARG A 27 -7.52 8.83 12.86
N LYS A 28 -6.86 8.57 11.73
CA LYS A 28 -6.20 9.60 10.93
C LYS A 28 -7.15 10.07 9.81
N LYS A 29 -7.29 11.38 9.64
CA LYS A 29 -8.12 11.99 8.58
C LYS A 29 -7.33 12.25 7.28
N ARG A 30 -6.00 12.26 7.37
CA ARG A 30 -5.08 12.40 6.24
C ARG A 30 -4.69 11.02 5.70
N TYR A 31 -4.34 10.97 4.41
CA TYR A 31 -3.94 9.76 3.72
C TYR A 31 -2.51 9.94 3.21
N ASP A 32 -1.55 9.81 4.12
CA ASP A 32 -0.13 9.92 3.80
C ASP A 32 0.41 8.51 3.57
N ILE A 33 0.72 8.17 2.31
CA ILE A 33 1.05 6.80 1.95
C ILE A 33 2.57 6.62 1.89
N GLY A 34 3.09 5.81 2.81
CA GLY A 34 4.46 5.34 2.76
C GLY A 34 4.67 4.43 1.56
N MET A 35 5.78 4.59 0.85
CA MET A 35 6.19 3.74 -0.26
C MET A 35 7.59 3.22 0.03
N ALA A 36 7.74 1.91 0.17
CA ALA A 36 9.06 1.32 0.38
C ALA A 36 9.91 1.44 -0.90
N VAL A 37 11.12 2.01 -0.77
CA VAL A 37 12.10 2.14 -1.85
C VAL A 37 13.39 1.45 -1.42
N ASP A 38 13.73 0.40 -2.16
CA ASP A 38 14.99 -0.33 -2.03
C ASP A 38 16.13 0.48 -2.65
N MET A 39 17.24 0.56 -1.92
CA MET A 39 18.46 1.31 -2.27
C MET A 39 19.67 0.41 -2.02
N GLU A 40 20.83 0.77 -2.59
CA GLU A 40 22.07 -0.02 -2.38
C GLU A 40 22.44 -0.15 -0.89
N ASP A 41 22.25 0.92 -0.11
CA ASP A 41 22.59 0.97 1.31
C ASP A 41 21.43 0.62 2.27
N GLY A 42 20.30 0.11 1.74
CA GLY A 42 19.18 -0.37 2.55
C GLY A 42 17.81 0.11 2.06
N LEU A 43 16.87 0.27 3.00
CA LEU A 43 15.46 0.56 2.72
C LEU A 43 15.06 1.90 3.33
N VAL A 44 14.38 2.73 2.53
CA VAL A 44 13.70 3.93 3.02
C VAL A 44 12.22 3.88 2.66
N VAL A 45 11.39 4.50 3.49
CA VAL A 45 9.93 4.60 3.26
C VAL A 45 9.56 6.07 3.09
N PRO A 46 9.80 6.66 1.90
CA PRO A 46 9.27 7.97 1.57
C PRO A 46 7.74 7.99 1.62
N VAL A 47 7.17 9.18 1.83
CA VAL A 47 5.76 9.39 2.14
C VAL A 47 5.15 10.33 1.11
N ILE A 48 4.19 9.82 0.35
CA ILE A 48 3.33 10.61 -0.51
C ILE A 48 2.30 11.29 0.38
N ARG A 49 2.48 12.59 0.62
CA ARG A 49 1.57 13.42 1.43
C ARG A 49 0.22 13.57 0.76
N ASP A 50 -0.85 13.58 1.53
CA ASP A 50 -2.21 13.88 1.05
C ASP A 50 -2.55 13.14 -0.26
N ALA A 51 -2.21 11.85 -0.31
CA ALA A 51 -2.37 11.03 -1.52
C ALA A 51 -3.83 10.92 -1.97
N GLY A 52 -4.78 11.20 -1.06
CA GLY A 52 -6.21 11.23 -1.35
C GLY A 52 -6.69 12.43 -2.13
N GLU A 53 -5.89 13.49 -2.23
CA GLU A 53 -6.23 14.74 -2.94
C GLU A 53 -5.49 14.85 -4.28
N LYS A 54 -4.70 13.83 -4.64
CA LYS A 54 -3.88 13.80 -5.86
C LYS A 54 -4.55 12.99 -6.96
N THR A 55 -4.45 13.48 -8.19
CA THR A 55 -4.75 12.73 -9.40
C THR A 55 -3.71 11.63 -9.64
N ILE A 56 -4.01 10.66 -10.52
CA ILE A 56 -3.09 9.58 -10.88
C ILE A 56 -1.76 10.13 -11.42
N VAL A 57 -1.82 11.19 -12.24
CA VAL A 57 -0.62 11.81 -12.83
C VAL A 57 0.25 12.47 -11.76
N GLU A 58 -0.37 13.15 -10.79
CA GLU A 58 0.36 13.74 -9.66
C GLU A 58 0.97 12.68 -8.75
N LEU A 59 0.24 11.58 -8.50
CA LEU A 59 0.78 10.44 -7.75
C LEU A 59 2.00 9.84 -8.46
N ALA A 60 1.94 9.67 -9.79
CA ALA A 60 3.07 9.12 -10.57
C ALA A 60 4.31 10.02 -10.48
N ARG A 61 4.14 11.34 -10.64
CA ARG A 61 5.23 12.31 -10.49
C ARG A 61 5.83 12.30 -9.09
N GLU A 62 4.99 12.19 -8.07
CA GLU A 62 5.46 12.19 -6.68
C GLU A 62 6.21 10.89 -6.33
N ILE A 63 5.75 9.75 -6.84
CA ILE A 63 6.47 8.47 -6.74
C ILE A 63 7.85 8.58 -7.35
N GLU A 64 7.96 9.13 -8.56
CA GLU A 64 9.24 9.29 -9.27
C GLU A 64 10.19 10.22 -8.49
N ARG A 65 9.71 11.41 -8.09
CA ARG A 65 10.47 12.37 -7.27
C ARG A 65 11.00 11.73 -5.99
N LEU A 66 10.15 11.02 -5.25
CA LEU A 66 10.51 10.39 -3.98
C LEU A 66 11.47 9.21 -4.19
N ALA A 67 11.29 8.42 -5.24
CA ALA A 67 12.16 7.29 -5.53
C ALA A 67 13.56 7.75 -5.98
N GLU A 68 13.65 8.81 -6.79
CA GLU A 68 14.93 9.42 -7.14
C GLU A 68 15.61 10.06 -5.94
N GLY A 69 14.87 10.83 -5.14
CA GLY A 69 15.40 11.44 -3.92
C GLY A 69 15.91 10.39 -2.93
N ALA A 70 15.21 9.26 -2.80
CA ALA A 70 15.63 8.13 -1.98
C ALA A 70 16.98 7.59 -2.46
N ARG A 71 17.07 7.18 -3.74
CA ARG A 71 18.31 6.63 -4.31
C ARG A 71 19.49 7.59 -4.24
N ASN A 72 19.24 8.90 -4.34
CA ASN A 72 20.28 9.93 -4.28
C ASN A 72 20.60 10.41 -2.84
N GLY A 73 19.88 9.93 -1.83
CA GLY A 73 20.05 10.36 -0.43
C GLY A 73 19.68 11.83 -0.18
N THR A 74 18.81 12.42 -1.00
CA THR A 74 18.47 13.85 -0.95
C THR A 74 17.10 14.14 -0.31
N LEU A 75 16.40 13.11 0.18
CA LEU A 75 15.09 13.30 0.81
C LEU A 75 15.19 14.08 2.12
N PRO A 76 14.38 15.14 2.29
CA PRO A 76 14.25 15.79 3.58
C PRO A 76 13.53 14.88 4.59
N LEU A 77 13.73 15.12 5.88
CA LEU A 77 13.07 14.35 6.95
C LEU A 77 11.54 14.39 6.88
N SER A 78 10.99 15.47 6.31
CA SER A 78 9.56 15.63 6.03
C SER A 78 9.03 14.58 5.08
N ASP A 79 9.87 14.03 4.20
CA ASP A 79 9.46 13.10 3.16
C ASP A 79 9.55 11.65 3.62
N VAL A 80 10.15 11.35 4.78
CA VAL A 80 10.38 9.97 5.26
C VAL A 80 9.71 9.69 6.61
N SER A 81 8.71 10.50 6.98
CA SER A 81 8.08 10.40 8.30
C SER A 81 6.57 10.54 8.27
N ARG A 82 5.89 10.05 9.30
CA ARG A 82 4.46 10.29 9.58
C ARG A 82 3.47 9.79 8.51
N SER A 83 3.81 8.72 7.80
CA SER A 83 2.84 7.96 7.01
C SER A 83 1.68 7.45 7.87
N THR A 84 0.54 7.22 7.22
CA THR A 84 -0.67 6.70 7.85
C THR A 84 -0.94 5.25 7.46
N PHE A 85 -0.41 4.82 6.31
CA PHE A 85 -0.46 3.48 5.76
C PHE A 85 0.73 3.28 4.80
N THR A 86 1.25 2.06 4.68
CA THR A 86 2.37 1.77 3.78
C THR A 86 1.97 0.83 2.64
N VAL A 87 2.44 1.14 1.44
CA VAL A 87 2.45 0.23 0.29
C VAL A 87 3.90 -0.14 0.01
N THR A 88 4.21 -1.42 0.00
CA THR A 88 5.53 -1.93 -0.39
C THR A 88 5.41 -2.74 -1.68
N SER A 89 6.26 -2.40 -2.65
CA SER A 89 6.29 -3.07 -3.96
C SER A 89 7.64 -3.73 -4.15
N ILE A 90 7.68 -5.05 -4.01
CA ILE A 90 8.89 -5.87 -4.26
C ILE A 90 8.83 -6.59 -5.60
N GLY A 91 7.81 -6.32 -6.41
CA GLY A 91 7.58 -6.99 -7.69
C GLY A 91 8.70 -6.78 -8.72
N SER A 92 9.49 -5.71 -8.59
CA SER A 92 10.66 -5.42 -9.43
C SER A 92 11.83 -6.37 -9.15
N ILE A 93 12.00 -6.81 -7.90
CA ILE A 93 13.04 -7.76 -7.48
C ILE A 93 12.61 -9.18 -7.84
N GLY A 94 11.37 -9.55 -7.48
CA GLY A 94 10.80 -10.86 -7.74
C GLY A 94 10.03 -11.43 -6.55
N GLY A 95 9.92 -12.75 -6.50
CA GLY A 95 9.14 -13.46 -5.48
C GLY A 95 7.67 -13.65 -5.86
N LEU A 96 7.04 -14.67 -5.26
CA LEU A 96 5.63 -14.98 -5.46
C LEU A 96 4.75 -14.09 -4.59
N PHE A 97 5.03 -14.08 -3.29
CA PHE A 97 4.49 -13.17 -2.29
C PHE A 97 5.42 -13.13 -1.07
N SER A 98 5.24 -12.14 -0.22
CA SER A 98 5.94 -11.98 1.07
C SER A 98 4.97 -11.50 2.15
N TYR A 99 5.40 -11.54 3.40
CA TYR A 99 4.64 -11.05 4.55
C TYR A 99 5.28 -9.76 5.07
N PRO A 100 4.86 -8.58 4.57
CA PRO A 100 5.47 -7.34 4.97
C PRO A 100 5.24 -7.06 6.46
N VAL A 101 6.24 -6.51 7.14
CA VAL A 101 6.13 -6.10 8.54
C VAL A 101 5.56 -4.70 8.61
N ILE A 102 4.63 -4.48 9.55
CA ILE A 102 3.95 -3.20 9.73
C ILE A 102 4.97 -2.13 10.14
N ASN A 103 4.92 -0.97 9.49
CA ASN A 103 5.69 0.20 9.87
C ASN A 103 5.01 0.91 11.06
N VAL A 104 5.35 0.52 12.28
CA VAL A 104 4.75 1.06 13.51
C VAL A 104 4.91 2.59 13.54
N PRO A 105 3.85 3.36 13.87
CA PRO A 105 2.59 2.95 14.49
C PRO A 105 1.41 2.79 13.52
N GLU A 106 1.64 2.50 12.24
CA GLU A 106 0.56 2.25 11.30
C GLU A 106 -0.25 1.01 11.67
N ALA A 107 -1.52 0.96 11.28
CA ALA A 107 -2.37 -0.20 11.54
C ALA A 107 -2.15 -1.34 10.55
N ALA A 108 -1.62 -1.07 9.35
CA ALA A 108 -1.47 -2.06 8.29
C ALA A 108 -0.47 -1.64 7.20
N ILE A 109 0.00 -2.64 6.45
CA ILE A 109 0.87 -2.49 5.27
C ILE A 109 0.40 -3.43 4.16
N LEU A 110 0.36 -2.94 2.92
CA LEU A 110 0.01 -3.70 1.73
C LEU A 110 1.26 -4.00 0.89
N GLY A 111 1.56 -5.28 0.71
CA GLY A 111 2.54 -5.79 -0.25
C GLY A 111 1.92 -6.00 -1.62
N VAL A 112 2.54 -5.43 -2.66
CA VAL A 112 2.20 -5.65 -4.07
C VAL A 112 3.34 -6.46 -4.72
N HIS A 113 2.99 -7.63 -5.26
CA HIS A 113 3.97 -8.57 -5.81
C HIS A 113 4.02 -8.55 -7.33
N ARG A 114 4.99 -9.26 -7.91
CA ARG A 114 5.26 -9.27 -9.34
C ARG A 114 4.03 -9.68 -10.15
N VAL A 115 3.71 -8.86 -11.17
CA VAL A 115 2.73 -9.20 -12.20
C VAL A 115 3.35 -10.24 -13.14
N VAL A 116 2.71 -11.39 -13.28
CA VAL A 116 3.08 -12.40 -14.28
C VAL A 116 1.84 -13.01 -14.93
N ARG A 117 2.00 -13.39 -16.21
CA ARG A 117 0.98 -14.09 -16.98
C ARG A 117 0.72 -15.47 -16.37
N ARG A 118 -0.52 -15.77 -15.98
CA ARG A 118 -0.93 -17.06 -15.42
C ARG A 118 -2.20 -17.58 -16.10
N PRO A 119 -2.38 -18.91 -16.24
CA PRO A 119 -3.67 -19.48 -16.63
C PRO A 119 -4.68 -19.32 -15.47
N VAL A 120 -5.87 -18.81 -15.78
CA VAL A 120 -6.98 -18.71 -14.82
C VAL A 120 -8.27 -19.26 -15.45
N VAL A 121 -9.17 -19.77 -14.63
CA VAL A 121 -10.50 -20.19 -15.08
C VAL A 121 -11.45 -18.99 -15.03
N ARG A 122 -12.04 -18.62 -16.18
CA ARG A 122 -13.10 -17.61 -16.30
C ARG A 122 -14.19 -18.20 -17.19
N ASP A 123 -15.44 -18.16 -16.72
CA ASP A 123 -16.60 -18.66 -17.47
C ASP A 123 -16.43 -20.10 -18.01
N GLY A 124 -15.79 -20.96 -17.21
CA GLY A 124 -15.51 -22.36 -17.56
C GLY A 124 -14.35 -22.56 -18.53
N GLN A 125 -13.64 -21.51 -18.95
CA GLN A 125 -12.51 -21.58 -19.87
C GLN A 125 -11.19 -21.23 -19.19
N ILE A 126 -10.10 -21.90 -19.58
CA ILE A 126 -8.74 -21.54 -19.17
C ILE A 126 -8.25 -20.43 -20.08
N VAL A 127 -8.05 -19.23 -19.52
CA VAL A 127 -7.59 -18.05 -20.26
C VAL A 127 -6.32 -17.47 -19.61
N PRO A 128 -5.38 -16.94 -20.39
CA PRO A 128 -4.22 -16.28 -19.83
C PRO A 128 -4.59 -14.89 -19.31
N ARG A 129 -4.14 -14.55 -18.10
CA ARG A 129 -4.32 -13.22 -17.47
C ARG A 129 -3.05 -12.75 -16.78
N ASP A 130 -2.88 -11.43 -16.72
CA ASP A 130 -1.83 -10.82 -15.92
C ASP A 130 -2.30 -10.78 -14.47
N MET A 131 -1.58 -11.51 -13.62
CA MET A 131 -1.97 -11.74 -12.22
C MET A 131 -0.87 -11.24 -11.30
N ALA A 132 -1.27 -10.58 -10.22
CA ALA A 132 -0.40 -10.22 -9.11
C ALA A 132 -0.95 -10.81 -7.81
N TYR A 133 -0.07 -11.16 -6.89
CA TYR A 133 -0.47 -11.41 -5.51
C TYR A 133 -0.46 -10.10 -4.73
N LEU A 134 -1.35 -9.98 -3.76
CA LEU A 134 -1.35 -8.94 -2.75
C LEU A 134 -1.24 -9.59 -1.37
N SER A 135 -0.43 -9.03 -0.48
CA SER A 135 -0.36 -9.47 0.91
C SER A 135 -0.66 -8.31 1.85
N LEU A 136 -1.60 -8.50 2.76
CA LEU A 136 -1.98 -7.49 3.74
C LEU A 136 -1.59 -7.97 5.13
N SER A 137 -0.69 -7.22 5.78
CA SER A 137 -0.41 -7.38 7.20
C SER A 137 -1.10 -6.26 7.96
N PHE A 138 -1.71 -6.59 9.10
CA PHE A 138 -2.47 -5.65 9.91
C PHE A 138 -2.33 -5.97 11.40
N ASP A 139 -2.45 -4.93 12.22
CA ASP A 139 -2.44 -5.08 13.68
C ASP A 139 -3.79 -5.62 14.14
N HIS A 140 -3.81 -6.89 14.53
CA HIS A 140 -5.03 -7.60 14.91
C HIS A 140 -5.66 -7.08 16.23
N ARG A 141 -4.96 -6.18 16.95
CA ARG A 141 -5.51 -5.45 18.10
C ARG A 141 -6.44 -4.31 17.67
N LEU A 142 -6.26 -3.82 16.44
CA LEU A 142 -7.03 -2.71 15.86
C LEU A 142 -8.06 -3.20 14.83
N ILE A 143 -7.71 -4.24 14.07
CA ILE A 143 -8.44 -4.66 12.87
C ILE A 143 -8.77 -6.15 12.99
N ASP A 144 -10.05 -6.50 12.81
CA ASP A 144 -10.46 -7.90 12.65
C ASP A 144 -10.27 -8.40 11.21
N GLY A 145 -10.16 -9.71 11.04
CA GLY A 145 -9.97 -10.33 9.73
C GLY A 145 -11.07 -10.00 8.72
N GLY A 146 -12.33 -9.83 9.15
CA GLY A 146 -13.42 -9.45 8.25
C GLY A 146 -13.23 -8.05 7.67
N THR A 147 -12.82 -7.09 8.50
CA THR A 147 -12.52 -5.72 8.07
C THR A 147 -11.31 -5.69 7.13
N ALA A 148 -10.23 -6.41 7.47
CA ALA A 148 -9.05 -6.53 6.62
C ALA A 148 -9.38 -7.15 5.25
N THR A 149 -10.17 -8.22 5.21
CA THR A 149 -10.58 -8.89 3.96
C THR A 149 -11.47 -7.99 3.11
N ARG A 150 -12.44 -7.27 3.71
CA ARG A 150 -13.28 -6.32 2.97
C ARG A 150 -12.45 -5.20 2.34
N PHE A 151 -11.51 -4.62 3.11
CA PHE A 151 -10.59 -3.62 2.59
C PHE A 151 -9.76 -4.15 1.41
N LEU A 152 -9.17 -5.35 1.54
CA LEU A 152 -8.36 -5.93 0.47
C LEU A 152 -9.19 -6.21 -0.79
N ASN A 153 -10.43 -6.71 -0.63
CA ASN A 153 -11.34 -6.95 -1.75
C ASN A 153 -11.69 -5.65 -2.48
N ASP A 154 -11.94 -4.55 -1.76
CA ASP A 154 -12.21 -3.26 -2.39
C ASP A 154 -11.01 -2.75 -3.20
N VAL A 155 -9.78 -2.96 -2.68
CA VAL A 155 -8.55 -2.64 -3.43
C VAL A 155 -8.45 -3.48 -4.70
N ILE A 156 -8.70 -4.80 -4.61
CA ILE A 156 -8.66 -5.73 -5.76
C ILE A 156 -9.67 -5.29 -6.83
N LEU A 157 -10.93 -5.06 -6.45
CA LEU A 157 -12.00 -4.66 -7.37
C LEU A 157 -11.68 -3.34 -8.09
N GLN A 158 -11.09 -2.38 -7.38
CA GLN A 158 -10.70 -1.12 -8.00
C GLN A 158 -9.57 -1.30 -9.01
N ILE A 159 -8.57 -2.14 -8.71
CA ILE A 159 -7.48 -2.44 -9.65
C ILE A 159 -8.03 -3.19 -10.88
N GLU A 160 -8.87 -4.21 -10.68
CA GLU A 160 -9.43 -5.00 -11.79
C GLU A 160 -10.36 -4.17 -12.68
N SER A 161 -11.20 -3.31 -12.11
CA SER A 161 -12.13 -2.47 -12.89
C SER A 161 -11.44 -1.38 -13.72
N GLN A 162 -10.28 -0.88 -13.28
CA GLN A 162 -9.47 0.05 -14.06
C GLN A 162 -8.80 -0.64 -15.26
N ASN A 163 -8.46 -1.93 -15.14
CA ASN A 163 -7.87 -2.73 -16.22
C ASN A 163 -8.89 -3.21 -17.26
N ALA A 164 -10.19 -3.07 -16.98
CA ALA A 164 -11.28 -3.44 -17.89
C ALA A 164 -11.70 -2.30 -18.84
N LYS A 165 -11.10 -1.11 -18.70
CA LYS A 165 -11.26 0.03 -19.61
C LYS A 165 -10.09 0.11 -20.57
#